data_AF-A0A1F4KJ84-F1
#
_entry.id   AF-A0A1F4KJ84-F1
#
_cell.length_a   1.000
_cell.length_b   1.000
_cell.length_c   1.000
_cell.angle_alpha   90.00
_cell.angle_beta   90.00
_cell.angle_gamma   90.00
#
_symmetry.space_group_name_H-M   'P 1'
#
loop_
_entity.id
_entity.type
_entity.pdbx_description
1 polymer ?
#
loop_
_entity_poly.entity_id
_entity_poly.type
_entity_poly.pdbx_seq_one_letter_code
_entity_poly.pdbx_strand_id
1 'polypeptide(L)'
;MNRRSFVAGAVATSLLAGCGFHLRASQSFVFDTVAVTPETGGAVAAELVRYLGASVRPVAPPAGGVAPQMIVDILQELREKTVVGVNATGQVREFQLRIQVKFRVRTPQGRELIPDTDLVQQLLRRSCNRKRWT
;
A
#
# COMPACT_ATOMS: atom_id res chain seq x y z
N MET A 1 49.58 -21.90 10.47
CA MET A 1 48.20 -21.40 10.64
C MET A 1 47.95 -20.22 9.70
N ASN A 2 46.96 -20.36 8.82
CA ASN A 2 46.68 -19.50 7.66
C ASN A 2 46.25 -18.07 8.01
N ARG A 3 47.22 -17.19 8.30
CA ARG A 3 46.98 -15.74 8.44
C ARG A 3 46.50 -15.07 7.14
N ARG A 4 46.84 -15.65 5.99
CA ARG A 4 46.42 -15.17 4.65
C ARG A 4 44.94 -15.43 4.35
N SER A 5 44.39 -16.55 4.82
CA SER A 5 42.96 -16.88 4.60
C SER A 5 42.03 -15.96 5.40
N PHE A 6 42.47 -15.46 6.57
CA PHE A 6 41.70 -14.50 7.36
C PHE A 6 41.56 -13.13 6.68
N VAL A 7 42.60 -12.67 5.98
CA VAL A 7 42.57 -11.38 5.27
C VAL A 7 41.63 -11.44 4.07
N ALA A 8 41.60 -12.56 3.34
CA ALA A 8 40.69 -12.74 2.21
C ALA A 8 39.20 -12.76 2.65
N GLY A 9 38.90 -13.35 3.81
CA GLY A 9 37.54 -13.37 4.36
C GLY A 9 37.02 -11.98 4.78
N ALA A 10 37.89 -11.14 5.35
CA ALA A 10 37.52 -9.79 5.81
C ALA A 10 37.24 -8.82 4.65
N VAL A 11 37.96 -8.95 3.52
CA VAL A 11 37.71 -8.13 2.31
C VAL A 11 36.37 -8.51 1.68
N ALA A 12 36.03 -9.80 1.65
CA ALA A 12 34.78 -10.28 1.06
C ALA A 12 33.52 -9.76 1.78
N THR A 13 33.52 -9.62 3.10
CA THR A 13 32.36 -9.10 3.85
C THR A 13 32.17 -7.59 3.70
N SER A 14 33.27 -6.83 3.50
CA SER A 14 33.20 -5.38 3.28
C SER A 14 32.55 -4.99 1.94
N LEU A 15 32.64 -5.87 0.93
CA LEU A 15 32.01 -5.66 -0.37
C LEU A 15 30.47 -5.80 -0.32
N LEU A 16 29.91 -6.52 0.66
CA LEU A 16 28.45 -6.64 0.81
C LEU A 16 27.82 -5.41 1.48
N ALA A 17 28.58 -4.66 2.28
CA ALA A 17 28.11 -3.42 2.90
C ALA A 17 28.06 -2.24 1.92
N GLY A 18 28.68 -2.36 0.74
CA GLY A 18 28.74 -1.30 -0.28
C GLY A 18 27.51 -1.18 -1.19
N CYS A 19 26.56 -2.11 -1.14
CA CYS A 19 25.41 -2.13 -2.05
C CYS A 19 24.20 -1.30 -1.59
N GLY A 20 24.30 -0.51 -0.52
CA GLY A 20 23.24 0.40 -0.08
C GLY A 20 21.93 -0.29 0.36
N PHE A 21 21.94 -1.61 0.56
CA PHE A 21 20.82 -2.34 1.11
C PHE A 21 20.66 -1.99 2.58
N HIS A 22 19.61 -1.25 2.90
CA HIS A 22 19.14 -1.05 4.26
C HIS A 22 17.85 -1.86 4.44
N LEU A 23 17.70 -2.51 5.59
CA LEU A 23 16.42 -3.08 5.98
C LEU A 23 15.37 -1.97 5.89
N ARG A 24 14.26 -2.21 5.20
CA ARG A 24 13.17 -1.22 5.13
C ARG A 24 12.67 -1.03 6.56
N ALA A 25 13.10 0.06 7.20
CA ALA A 25 12.65 0.42 8.51
C ALA A 25 11.13 0.55 8.50
N SER A 26 10.50 0.23 9.63
CA SER A 26 9.09 0.49 9.84
C SER A 26 8.78 1.93 9.44
N GLN A 27 7.72 2.15 8.67
CA GLN A 27 7.35 3.48 8.21
C GLN A 27 7.08 4.37 9.42
N SER A 28 7.88 5.43 9.58
CA SER A 28 7.63 6.45 10.58
C SER A 28 6.56 7.40 10.04
N PHE A 29 5.36 7.28 10.57
CA PHE A 29 4.29 8.25 10.31
C PHE A 29 4.47 9.46 11.25
N VAL A 30 4.01 10.64 10.81
CA VAL A 30 3.93 11.84 11.67
C VAL A 30 2.78 11.78 12.68
N PHE A 31 2.06 10.66 12.71
CA PHE A 31 0.88 10.41 13.53
C PHE A 31 0.97 9.01 14.14
N ASP A 32 0.40 8.86 15.32
CA ASP A 32 0.33 7.60 16.08
C ASP A 32 -1.01 6.89 15.88
N THR A 33 -2.10 7.64 15.72
CA THR A 33 -3.45 7.10 15.64
C THR A 33 -4.23 7.66 14.47
N VAL A 34 -5.00 6.79 13.84
CA VAL A 34 -5.73 7.09 12.60
C VAL A 34 -7.08 6.38 12.60
N ALA A 35 -8.12 7.05 12.13
CA ALA A 35 -9.39 6.42 11.81
C ALA A 35 -9.56 6.31 10.30
N VAL A 36 -10.23 5.24 9.87
CA VAL A 36 -10.60 5.02 8.48
C VAL A 36 -12.12 5.04 8.41
N THR A 37 -12.66 5.91 7.56
CA THR A 37 -14.10 6.07 7.35
C THR A 37 -14.43 5.78 5.90
N PRO A 38 -15.49 5.00 5.61
CA PRO A 38 -16.32 4.25 6.56
C PRO A 38 -15.56 3.06 7.20
N GLU A 39 -15.88 2.74 8.46
CA GLU A 39 -15.23 1.66 9.22
C GLU A 39 -15.44 0.27 8.58
N THR A 40 -16.62 0.06 7.98
CA THR A 40 -16.99 -1.11 7.19
C THR A 40 -17.04 -0.78 5.70
N GLY A 41 -15.97 -0.16 5.19
CA GLY A 41 -15.87 0.27 3.80
C GLY A 41 -15.57 -0.83 2.77
N GLY A 42 -15.37 -0.41 1.52
CA GLY A 42 -14.91 -1.26 0.43
C GLY A 42 -13.53 -1.87 0.68
N ALA A 43 -13.02 -2.69 -0.25
CA ALA A 43 -11.79 -3.44 0.04
C ALA A 43 -10.56 -2.54 0.21
N VAL A 44 -10.58 -1.29 -0.25
CA VAL A 44 -9.50 -0.33 0.02
C VAL A 44 -9.51 0.08 1.49
N ALA A 45 -10.68 0.35 2.08
CA ALA A 45 -10.79 0.68 3.50
C ALA A 45 -10.35 -0.51 4.37
N ALA A 46 -10.81 -1.72 4.04
CA ALA A 46 -10.42 -2.94 4.75
C ALA A 46 -8.91 -3.19 4.68
N GLU A 47 -8.30 -2.99 3.51
CA GLU A 47 -6.86 -3.14 3.33
C GLU A 47 -6.07 -2.07 4.09
N LEU A 48 -6.57 -0.84 4.12
CA LEU A 48 -5.95 0.25 4.88
C LEU A 48 -5.98 -0.05 6.39
N VAL A 49 -7.12 -0.53 6.91
CA VAL A 49 -7.23 -0.95 8.32
C VAL A 49 -6.26 -2.08 8.63
N ARG A 50 -6.17 -3.08 7.74
CA ARG A 50 -5.22 -4.19 7.88
C ARG A 50 -3.77 -3.73 7.86
N TYR A 51 -3.46 -2.74 7.01
CA TYR A 51 -2.12 -2.19 6.86
C TYR A 51 -1.68 -1.36 8.08
N LEU A 52 -2.58 -0.51 8.59
CA LEU A 52 -2.31 0.38 9.72
C LEU A 52 -2.41 -0.35 11.08
N GLY A 53 -3.13 -1.47 11.13
CA GLY A 53 -3.15 -2.42 12.23
C GLY A 53 -3.46 -1.77 13.57
N ALA A 54 -2.50 -1.85 14.50
CA ALA A 54 -2.66 -1.37 15.87
C ALA A 54 -2.85 0.15 16.01
N SER A 55 -2.59 0.93 14.95
CA SER A 55 -2.75 2.38 14.94
C SER A 55 -4.19 2.82 14.69
N VAL A 56 -5.06 1.89 14.25
CA VAL A 56 -6.44 2.20 13.89
C VAL A 56 -7.28 2.41 15.14
N ARG A 57 -8.01 3.53 15.21
CA ARG A 57 -8.97 3.85 16.26
C ARG A 57 -10.32 4.22 15.62
N PRO A 58 -11.45 3.96 16.30
CA PRO A 58 -12.75 4.43 15.84
C PRO A 58 -12.79 5.96 15.81
N VAL A 59 -13.60 6.52 14.90
CA VAL A 59 -13.76 7.99 14.79
C VAL A 59 -14.28 8.59 16.09
N ALA A 60 -15.22 7.89 16.73
CA ALA A 60 -15.77 8.23 18.03
C ALA A 60 -15.47 7.09 19.02
N PRO A 61 -14.37 7.17 19.78
CA PRO A 61 -14.06 6.20 20.82
C PRO A 61 -15.14 6.17 21.92
N PRO A 62 -15.32 5.02 22.60
CA PRO A 62 -16.17 4.95 23.79
C PRO A 62 -15.65 5.87 24.90
N ALA A 63 -16.48 6.15 25.90
CA ALA A 63 -16.14 7.07 27.00
C ALA A 63 -14.76 6.76 27.62
N GLY A 64 -13.89 7.77 27.66
CA GLY A 64 -12.50 7.65 28.13
C GLY A 64 -11.48 7.27 27.05
N GLY A 65 -11.92 6.97 25.82
CA GLY A 65 -11.03 6.73 24.69
C GLY A 65 -10.46 8.02 24.08
N VAL A 66 -9.24 7.92 23.54
CA VAL A 66 -8.55 9.03 22.86
C VAL A 66 -8.97 9.07 21.40
N ALA A 67 -9.42 10.24 20.94
CA ALA A 67 -9.77 10.47 19.54
C ALA A 67 -8.54 10.24 18.63
N PRO A 68 -8.74 9.73 17.40
CA PRO A 68 -7.64 9.54 16.45
C PRO A 68 -7.00 10.89 16.09
N GLN A 69 -5.70 10.94 15.81
CA GLN A 69 -5.06 12.20 15.38
C GLN A 69 -5.48 12.62 13.97
N MET A 70 -5.76 11.65 13.10
CA MET A 70 -6.23 11.88 11.73
C MET A 70 -7.36 10.92 11.35
N ILE A 71 -8.19 11.36 10.40
CA ILE A 71 -9.28 10.60 9.83
C ILE A 71 -9.08 10.56 8.33
N VAL A 72 -8.95 9.36 7.78
CA VAL A 72 -8.93 9.09 6.34
C VAL A 72 -10.36 8.76 5.92
N ASP A 73 -10.97 9.62 5.13
CA ASP A 73 -12.27 9.33 4.54
C ASP A 73 -12.07 8.79 3.12
N ILE A 74 -12.50 7.56 2.89
CA ILE A 74 -12.65 6.97 1.56
C ILE A 74 -14.02 7.40 1.03
N LEU A 75 -14.01 8.37 0.12
CA LEU A 75 -15.21 9.00 -0.43
C LEU A 75 -15.84 8.16 -1.54
N GLN A 76 -14.99 7.53 -2.36
CA GLN A 76 -15.44 6.70 -3.47
C GLN A 76 -14.42 5.58 -3.73
N GLU A 77 -14.92 4.37 -3.98
CA GLU A 77 -14.14 3.27 -4.52
C GLU A 77 -14.88 2.73 -5.75
N LEU A 78 -14.34 2.97 -6.95
CA LEU A 78 -14.90 2.52 -8.21
C LEU A 78 -14.01 1.45 -8.83
N ARG A 79 -14.60 0.31 -9.20
CA ARG A 79 -13.92 -0.80 -9.85
C ARG A 79 -14.50 -1.01 -11.24
N GLU A 80 -13.72 -0.66 -12.24
CA GLU A 80 -14.11 -0.77 -13.64
C GLU A 80 -13.45 -1.98 -14.30
N LYS A 81 -14.24 -2.66 -15.13
CA LYS A 81 -13.79 -3.79 -15.95
C LYS A 81 -14.02 -3.44 -17.41
N THR A 82 -12.99 -2.93 -18.07
CA THR A 82 -13.07 -2.53 -19.49
C THR A 82 -12.55 -3.65 -20.38
N VAL A 83 -13.23 -3.94 -21.49
CA VAL A 83 -12.76 -4.89 -22.50
C VAL A 83 -11.64 -4.24 -23.31
N VAL A 84 -10.43 -4.81 -23.30
CA VAL A 84 -9.25 -4.28 -24.01
C VAL A 84 -8.88 -5.10 -25.25
N GLY A 85 -9.45 -6.30 -25.42
CA GLY A 85 -9.18 -7.12 -26.59
C GLY A 85 -10.25 -8.17 -26.85
N VAL A 86 -10.73 -8.21 -28.10
CA VAL A 86 -11.58 -9.27 -28.65
C VAL A 86 -10.73 -10.16 -29.57
N ASN A 87 -10.97 -11.46 -29.57
CA ASN A 87 -10.30 -12.38 -30.49
C ASN A 87 -10.93 -12.31 -31.91
N ALA A 88 -10.32 -13.00 -32.88
CA ALA A 88 -10.77 -12.98 -34.28
C ALA A 88 -12.21 -13.51 -34.48
N THR A 89 -12.77 -14.21 -33.49
CA THR A 89 -14.15 -14.72 -33.46
C THR A 89 -15.12 -13.83 -32.66
N GLY A 90 -14.67 -12.65 -32.21
CA GLY A 90 -15.47 -11.70 -31.44
C GLY A 90 -15.62 -12.03 -29.94
N GLN A 91 -14.94 -13.07 -29.44
CA GLN A 91 -14.97 -13.42 -28.01
C GLN A 91 -13.98 -12.55 -27.23
N VAL A 92 -14.42 -12.04 -26.09
CA VAL A 92 -13.61 -11.18 -25.20
C VAL A 92 -12.45 -11.98 -24.63
N ARG A 93 -11.22 -11.55 -24.93
CA ARG A 93 -9.99 -12.25 -24.51
C ARG A 93 -9.31 -11.58 -23.32
N GLU A 94 -9.44 -10.25 -23.20
CA GLU A 94 -8.74 -9.49 -22.17
C GLU A 94 -9.64 -8.41 -21.54
N PHE A 95 -9.60 -8.35 -20.21
CA PHE A 95 -10.21 -7.30 -19.40
C PHE A 95 -9.12 -6.50 -18.70
N GLN A 96 -9.22 -5.18 -18.78
CA GLN A 96 -8.43 -4.25 -18.00
C GLN A 96 -9.23 -3.92 -16.73
N LEU A 97 -8.63 -4.20 -15.58
CA LEU A 97 -9.17 -3.83 -14.29
C LEU A 97 -8.57 -2.49 -13.88
N ARG A 98 -9.45 -1.49 -13.71
CA ARG A 98 -9.09 -0.17 -13.19
C ARG A 98 -9.79 0.03 -11.85
N ILE A 99 -9.03 0.46 -10.86
CA ILE A 99 -9.56 0.87 -9.56
C ILE A 99 -9.32 2.36 -9.43
N GLN A 100 -10.38 3.12 -9.19
CA GLN A 100 -10.31 4.54 -8.84
C GLN A 100 -10.78 4.72 -7.41
N VAL A 101 -9.98 5.42 -6.61
CA VAL A 101 -10.25 5.71 -5.21
C VAL A 101 -10.22 7.22 -5.04
N LYS A 102 -11.32 7.79 -4.57
CA LYS A 102 -11.34 9.17 -4.11
C LYS A 102 -11.28 9.18 -2.59
N PHE A 103 -10.33 9.90 -2.03
CA PHE A 103 -10.15 9.98 -0.59
C PHE A 103 -9.79 11.40 -0.15
N ARG A 104 -9.96 11.67 1.13
CA ARG A 104 -9.48 12.89 1.78
C ARG A 104 -8.94 12.56 3.17
N VAL A 105 -8.10 13.43 3.71
CA VAL A 105 -7.57 13.28 5.07
C VAL A 105 -7.85 14.55 5.85
N ARG A 106 -8.44 14.39 7.03
CA ARG A 106 -8.80 15.49 7.93
C ARG A 106 -8.42 15.18 9.37
N THR A 107 -8.35 16.21 10.17
CA THR A 107 -8.26 16.10 11.64
C THR A 107 -9.65 15.87 12.25
N PRO A 108 -9.75 15.39 13.50
CA PRO A 108 -11.02 15.33 14.22
C PRO A 108 -11.72 16.69 14.35
N GLN A 109 -10.95 17.78 14.38
CA GLN A 109 -11.46 19.14 14.44
C GLN A 109 -12.01 19.62 13.08
N GLY A 110 -12.02 18.77 12.05
CA GLY A 110 -12.53 19.10 10.73
C GLY A 110 -11.56 19.87 9.83
N ARG A 111 -10.34 20.16 10.30
CA ARG A 111 -9.29 20.75 9.45
C ARG A 111 -8.84 19.72 8.42
N GLU A 112 -8.96 20.09 7.15
CA GLU A 112 -8.49 19.28 6.02
C GLU A 112 -6.95 19.33 5.92
N LEU A 113 -6.34 18.15 5.87
CA LEU A 113 -4.89 17.99 5.70
C LEU A 113 -4.55 17.65 4.25
N ILE A 114 -5.35 16.76 3.66
CA ILE A 114 -5.27 16.38 2.25
C ILE A 114 -6.67 16.56 1.67
N PRO A 115 -6.83 17.42 0.66
CA PRO A 115 -8.11 17.61 -0.01
C PRO A 115 -8.52 16.36 -0.77
N ASP A 116 -9.76 16.36 -1.23
CA ASP A 116 -10.32 15.39 -2.16
C ASP A 116 -9.32 15.06 -3.29
N THR A 117 -8.70 13.88 -3.19
CA THR A 117 -7.66 13.42 -4.10
C THR A 117 -8.09 12.12 -4.74
N ASP A 118 -7.92 12.03 -6.07
CA ASP A 118 -8.19 10.84 -6.85
C ASP A 118 -6.90 10.02 -7.06
N LEU A 119 -6.96 8.74 -6.71
CA LEU A 119 -5.93 7.73 -7.00
C LEU A 119 -6.48 6.71 -7.97
N VAL A 120 -5.75 6.49 -9.07
CA VAL A 120 -6.11 5.50 -10.08
C VAL A 120 -5.02 4.43 -10.14
N GLN A 121 -5.40 3.18 -9.85
CA GLN A 121 -4.53 2.02 -10.01
C GLN A 121 -4.98 1.21 -11.22
N GLN A 122 -4.07 1.06 -12.20
CA GLN A 122 -4.30 0.25 -13.39
C GLN A 122 -3.56 -1.08 -13.23
N LEU A 123 -4.31 -2.17 -13.01
CA LEU A 123 -3.72 -3.50 -12.95
C LEU A 123 -3.63 -4.07 -14.36
N LEU A 124 -2.46 -3.96 -14.98
CA LEU A 124 -2.20 -4.65 -16.23
C LEU A 124 -1.91 -6.12 -15.90
N ARG A 125 -2.90 -7.01 -16.07
CA ARG A 125 -2.69 -8.46 -16.07
C ARG A 125 -1.89 -8.84 -17.33
N ARG A 126 -0.58 -8.53 -17.34
CA ARG A 126 0.32 -9.21 -18.29
C ARG A 126 0.32 -10.67 -17.89
N SER A 127 -0.05 -11.55 -18.82
CA SER A 127 0.17 -12.98 -18.70
C SER A 127 1.67 -13.18 -18.45
N CYS A 128 2.05 -13.35 -17.18
CA CYS A 128 3.39 -13.76 -16.82
C CYS A 128 3.47 -15.22 -17.23
N ASN A 129 3.92 -15.46 -18.47
CA ASN A 129 4.31 -16.77 -18.93
C ASN A 129 5.47 -17.23 -18.02
N ARG A 130 5.12 -18.02 -17.01
CA ARG A 130 6.00 -18.65 -16.03
C ARG A 130 6.85 -19.72 -16.72
N LYS A 131 7.71 -19.30 -17.65
CA LYS A 131 8.71 -20.14 -18.33
C LYS A 131 9.95 -19.32 -18.69
N ARG A 132 10.72 -18.89 -17.68
CA ARG A 132 12.18 -18.66 -17.82
C ARG A 132 12.86 -18.42 -16.47
N TRP A 133 12.93 -19.45 -15.65
CA TRP A 133 13.90 -19.55 -14.55
C TRP A 133 14.33 -21.02 -14.48
N THR A 134 15.17 -21.41 -15.44
CA THR A 134 16.13 -22.52 -15.38
C THR A 134 17.37 -22.03 -16.08
#